data_AF-A0AAU3GIA7-F1
#
_entry.id   AF-A0AAU3GIA7-F1
#
_cell.length_a   1.000
_cell.length_b   1.000
_cell.length_c   1.000
_cell.angle_alpha   90.00
_cell.angle_beta   90.00
_cell.angle_gamma   90.00
#
_symmetry.space_group_name_H-M   'P 1'
#
loop_
_entity.id
_entity.type
_entity.pdbx_description
1 polymer ?
#
loop_
_entity_poly.entity_id
_entity_poly.type
_entity_poly.pdbx_seq_one_letter_code
_entity_poly.pdbx_strand_id
1 'polypeptide(L)'
;MLTIGQLAAYAGVTVRAVRHYHQIGLLPEPERDASGYRRYGARAVVSLIKIRTLANAGVPLSRIGQMLEADASTFAEAVQRIDSHLREEIERLEISRKQIAQLAAGDSLALPPEVVAFLDRLREIGVSERVVEGERDGWILVSARWPDRIREIMPGKFAQLDDPQLVRLYRVLSEISESDADDDPRLEEVADIMAGMAEQAYTSGEINLGDVAHDGLPFDLLDALAVESDPRAERMLDLMRERGWVSWTRLERLAEPPD
;
A
#
# COMPACT_ATOMS: atom_id res chain seq x y z
N MET A 1 27.96 -43.68 14.24
CA MET A 1 28.04 -43.30 12.82
C MET A 1 26.66 -43.46 12.19
N LEU A 2 26.23 -42.53 11.33
CA LEU A 2 24.89 -42.48 10.74
C LEU A 2 24.93 -42.89 9.26
N THR A 3 23.83 -43.47 8.76
CA THR A 3 23.57 -43.58 7.31
C THR A 3 23.17 -42.21 6.74
N ILE A 4 23.19 -42.07 5.41
CA ILE A 4 22.77 -40.82 4.75
C ILE A 4 21.32 -40.42 5.10
N GLY A 5 20.42 -41.41 5.25
CA GLY A 5 19.03 -41.17 5.66
C GLY A 5 18.92 -40.64 7.09
N GLN A 6 19.67 -41.24 8.02
CA GLN A 6 19.72 -40.78 9.41
C GLN A 6 20.39 -39.41 9.55
N LEU A 7 21.45 -39.15 8.77
CA LEU A 7 22.09 -37.83 8.71
C LEU A 7 21.10 -36.75 8.24
N ALA A 8 20.41 -37.03 7.14
CA ALA A 8 19.42 -36.12 6.56
C ALA A 8 18.29 -35.83 7.56
N ALA A 9 17.74 -36.87 8.20
CA ALA A 9 16.70 -36.74 9.21
C ALA A 9 17.17 -35.90 10.41
N TYR A 10 18.37 -36.16 10.94
CA TYR A 10 18.90 -35.42 12.09
C TYR A 10 19.12 -33.93 11.76
N ALA A 11 19.64 -33.66 10.57
CA ALA A 11 19.84 -32.29 10.10
C ALA A 11 18.57 -31.68 9.49
N GLY A 12 17.41 -32.33 9.53
CA GLY A 12 16.15 -31.84 8.98
C GLY A 12 16.23 -31.41 7.51
N VAL A 13 16.97 -32.16 6.69
CA VAL A 13 17.07 -31.97 5.23
C VAL A 13 16.70 -33.25 4.51
N THR A 14 16.51 -33.18 3.19
CA THR A 14 16.27 -34.37 2.37
C THR A 14 17.58 -35.10 2.05
N VAL A 15 17.52 -36.41 1.82
CA VAL A 15 18.67 -37.18 1.31
C VAL A 15 19.17 -36.60 -0.02
N ARG A 16 18.26 -36.07 -0.84
CA ARG A 16 18.59 -35.38 -2.09
C ARG A 16 19.44 -34.13 -1.83
N ALA A 17 19.12 -33.33 -0.82
CA ALA A 17 19.92 -32.17 -0.43
C ALA A 17 21.34 -32.58 0.01
N VAL A 18 21.47 -33.64 0.82
CA VAL A 18 22.79 -34.17 1.22
C VAL A 18 23.63 -34.58 0.00
N ARG A 19 23.03 -35.30 -0.96
CA ARG A 19 23.72 -35.68 -2.21
C ARG A 19 24.11 -34.46 -3.03
N HIS A 20 23.25 -33.46 -3.11
CA HIS A 20 23.55 -32.21 -3.79
C HIS A 20 24.75 -31.49 -3.15
N TYR A 21 24.78 -31.40 -1.81
CA TYR A 21 25.91 -30.79 -1.09
C TYR A 21 27.22 -31.56 -1.30
N HIS A 22 27.18 -32.89 -1.42
CA HIS A 22 28.36 -33.66 -1.84
C HIS A 22 28.80 -33.31 -3.27
N GLN A 23 27.86 -33.24 -4.21
CA GLN A 23 28.16 -32.95 -5.63
C GLN A 23 28.82 -31.58 -5.83
N ILE A 24 28.38 -30.56 -5.08
CA ILE A 24 28.96 -29.22 -5.15
C ILE A 24 30.16 -29.02 -4.22
N GLY A 25 30.62 -30.08 -3.54
CA GLY A 25 31.77 -30.05 -2.64
C GLY A 25 31.54 -29.36 -1.29
N LEU A 26 30.30 -28.96 -0.98
CA LEU A 26 29.95 -28.23 0.24
C LEU A 26 29.93 -29.12 1.50
N LEU A 27 29.68 -30.41 1.33
CA LEU A 27 29.82 -31.41 2.38
C LEU A 27 30.78 -32.49 1.88
N PRO A 28 31.85 -32.85 2.62
CA PRO A 28 32.76 -33.90 2.19
C PRO A 28 32.04 -35.26 2.16
N GLU A 29 32.25 -36.01 1.08
CA GLU A 29 31.69 -37.35 0.94
C GLU A 29 32.64 -38.38 1.57
N PRO A 30 32.21 -39.13 2.61
CA PRO A 30 33.07 -40.13 3.24
C PRO A 30 33.28 -41.34 2.33
N GLU A 31 34.40 -42.04 2.55
CA GLU A 31 34.66 -43.34 1.94
C GLU A 31 33.59 -44.37 2.33
N ARG A 32 33.47 -45.41 1.50
CA ARG A 32 32.58 -46.53 1.79
C ARG A 32 33.27 -47.46 2.80
N ASP A 33 32.52 -47.88 3.82
CA ASP A 33 32.97 -48.89 4.76
C ASP A 33 33.10 -50.27 4.09
N ALA A 34 33.63 -51.26 4.82
CA ALA A 34 33.79 -52.65 4.33
C ALA A 34 32.47 -53.31 3.90
N SER A 35 31.32 -52.78 4.33
CA SER A 35 29.99 -53.22 3.91
C SER A 35 29.44 -52.45 2.70
N GLY A 36 30.24 -51.56 2.11
CA GLY A 36 29.88 -50.76 0.93
C GLY A 36 29.04 -49.53 1.23
N TYR A 37 28.76 -49.21 2.50
CA TYR A 37 27.92 -48.09 2.92
C TYR A 37 28.74 -46.88 3.34
N ARG A 38 28.18 -45.68 3.12
CA ARG A 38 28.75 -44.44 3.65
C ARG A 38 28.29 -44.20 5.07
N ARG A 39 29.23 -43.79 5.93
CA ARG A 39 29.02 -43.60 7.36
C ARG A 39 29.43 -42.18 7.76
N TYR A 40 28.52 -41.48 8.41
CA TYR A 40 28.68 -40.07 8.79
C TYR A 40 28.86 -39.94 10.30
N GLY A 41 29.90 -39.21 10.71
CA GLY A 41 30.16 -38.89 12.11
C GLY A 41 29.42 -37.63 12.58
N ALA A 42 29.55 -37.31 13.87
CA ALA A 42 28.93 -36.13 14.46
C ALA A 42 29.38 -34.81 13.79
N ARG A 43 30.62 -34.73 13.29
CA ARG A 43 31.10 -33.54 12.55
C ARG A 43 30.30 -33.29 11.28
N ALA A 44 29.95 -34.35 10.53
CA ALA A 44 29.13 -34.21 9.33
C ALA A 44 27.72 -33.71 9.66
N VAL A 45 27.16 -34.12 10.80
CA VAL A 45 25.88 -33.60 11.31
C VAL A 45 25.98 -32.11 11.61
N VAL A 46 27.01 -31.68 12.36
CA VAL A 46 27.24 -30.26 12.68
C VAL A 46 27.40 -29.43 11.41
N SER A 47 28.24 -29.88 10.46
CA SER A 47 28.42 -29.18 9.18
C SER A 47 27.11 -29.06 8.42
N LEU A 48 26.33 -30.14 8.33
CA LEU A 48 25.05 -30.12 7.63
C LEU A 48 24.01 -29.20 8.28
N ILE A 49 23.98 -29.14 9.62
CA ILE A 49 23.14 -28.18 10.35
C ILE A 49 23.56 -26.74 10.04
N LYS A 50 24.86 -26.43 10.07
CA LYS A 50 25.36 -25.09 9.73
C LYS A 50 25.03 -24.69 8.29
N ILE A 51 25.24 -25.60 7.33
CA ILE A 51 24.87 -25.41 5.91
C ILE A 51 23.38 -25.09 5.79
N ARG A 52 22.51 -25.89 6.43
CA ARG A 52 21.07 -25.66 6.41
C ARG A 52 20.70 -24.31 7.01
N THR A 53 21.26 -23.94 8.16
CA THR A 53 20.95 -22.66 8.82
C THR A 53 21.27 -21.47 7.91
N LEU A 54 22.45 -21.49 7.26
CA LEU A 54 22.85 -20.44 6.33
C LEU A 54 21.96 -20.43 5.07
N ALA A 55 21.68 -21.60 4.49
CA ALA A 55 20.81 -21.70 3.32
C ALA A 55 19.40 -21.19 3.62
N ASN A 56 18.85 -21.50 4.80
CA ASN A 56 17.53 -21.00 5.23
C ASN A 56 17.51 -19.49 5.47
N ALA A 57 18.64 -18.90 5.85
CA ALA A 57 18.81 -17.46 5.98
C ALA A 57 19.00 -16.74 4.62
N GLY A 58 18.86 -17.47 3.50
CA GLY A 58 19.01 -16.90 2.15
C GLY A 58 20.45 -16.80 1.65
N VAL A 59 21.42 -17.38 2.37
CA VAL A 59 22.82 -17.38 1.93
C VAL A 59 22.98 -18.31 0.71
N PRO A 60 23.53 -17.83 -0.42
CA PRO A 60 23.78 -18.68 -1.59
C PRO A 60 24.73 -19.82 -1.25
N LEU A 61 24.40 -21.05 -1.69
CA LEU A 61 25.20 -22.26 -1.42
C LEU A 61 26.67 -22.12 -1.84
N SER A 62 26.94 -21.35 -2.91
CA SER A 62 28.29 -21.06 -3.41
C SER A 62 29.16 -20.26 -2.43
N ARG A 63 28.56 -19.54 -1.47
CA ARG A 63 29.26 -18.76 -0.45
C ARG A 63 29.37 -19.48 0.89
N ILE A 64 28.49 -20.44 1.17
CA ILE A 64 28.43 -21.13 2.46
C ILE A 64 29.76 -21.80 2.79
N GLY A 65 30.43 -22.44 1.82
CA GLY A 65 31.72 -23.09 2.06
C GLY A 65 32.76 -22.14 2.63
N GLN A 66 32.96 -20.99 1.97
CA GLN A 66 33.89 -19.95 2.41
C GLN A 66 33.51 -19.39 3.78
N MET A 67 32.22 -19.22 4.06
CA MET A 67 31.74 -18.74 5.36
C MET A 67 31.99 -19.75 6.48
N LEU A 68 31.91 -21.05 6.22
CA LEU A 68 32.17 -22.08 7.23
C LEU A 68 33.64 -22.23 7.59
N GLU A 69 34.53 -21.84 6.68
CA GLU A 69 36.00 -21.86 6.87
C GLU A 69 36.55 -20.53 7.40
N ALA A 70 35.74 -19.46 7.34
CA ALA A 70 36.11 -18.13 7.80
C ALA A 70 36.30 -18.05 9.32
N ASP A 71 37.16 -17.12 9.76
CA ASP A 71 37.21 -16.71 11.15
C ASP A 71 35.94 -15.95 11.57
N ALA A 72 35.80 -15.70 12.87
CA ALA A 72 34.60 -15.08 13.43
C ALA A 72 34.36 -13.65 12.87
N SER A 73 35.42 -12.89 12.57
CA SER A 73 35.30 -11.52 12.05
C SER A 73 34.80 -11.54 10.61
N THR A 74 35.47 -12.33 9.77
CA THR A 74 35.15 -12.50 8.35
C THR A 74 33.75 -13.08 8.18
N PHE A 75 33.34 -14.01 9.05
CA PHE A 75 31.98 -14.54 9.05
C PHE A 75 30.94 -13.47 9.39
N ALA A 76 31.19 -12.66 10.42
CA ALA A 76 30.28 -11.58 10.82
C ALA A 76 30.12 -10.53 9.71
N GLU A 77 31.22 -10.11 9.08
CA GLU A 77 31.20 -9.20 7.92
C GLU A 77 30.43 -9.79 6.74
N ALA A 78 30.61 -11.08 6.45
CA ALA A 78 29.87 -11.75 5.38
C ALA A 78 28.36 -11.79 5.66
N VAL A 79 27.95 -12.04 6.90
CA VAL A 79 26.54 -11.99 7.31
C VAL A 79 25.98 -10.57 7.20
N GLN A 80 26.68 -9.55 7.70
CA GLN A 80 26.24 -8.15 7.58
C GLN A 80 26.03 -7.73 6.13
N ARG A 81 26.94 -8.11 5.24
CA ARG A 81 26.81 -7.80 3.81
C ARG A 81 25.60 -8.47 3.16
N ILE A 82 25.26 -9.69 3.57
CA ILE A 82 24.08 -10.40 3.08
C ILE A 82 22.81 -9.69 3.58
N ASP A 83 22.78 -9.32 4.86
CA ASP A 83 21.66 -8.59 5.46
C ASP A 83 21.43 -7.24 4.77
N SER A 84 22.48 -6.44 4.54
CA SER A 84 22.36 -5.18 3.80
C SER A 84 21.80 -5.37 2.39
N HIS A 85 22.29 -6.37 1.64
CA HIS A 85 21.77 -6.66 0.31
C HIS A 85 20.29 -7.07 0.33
N LEU A 86 19.87 -7.86 1.33
CA LEU A 86 18.47 -8.24 1.50
C LEU A 86 17.59 -7.02 1.80
N ARG A 87 18.06 -6.07 2.60
CA ARG A 87 17.32 -4.81 2.86
C ARG A 87 17.13 -4.00 1.59
N GLU A 88 18.19 -3.81 0.80
CA GLU A 88 18.12 -3.11 -0.50
C GLU A 88 17.15 -3.80 -1.47
N GLU A 89 17.13 -5.13 -1.47
CA GLU A 89 16.21 -5.91 -2.29
C GLU A 89 14.76 -5.78 -1.83
N ILE A 90 14.52 -5.78 -0.52
CA ILE A 90 13.19 -5.52 0.06
C ILE A 90 12.69 -4.14 -0.34
N GLU A 91 13.50 -3.09 -0.15
CA GLU A 91 13.13 -1.72 -0.52
C GLU A 91 12.77 -1.62 -2.01
N ARG A 92 13.58 -2.23 -2.89
CA ARG A 92 13.29 -2.27 -4.34
C ARG A 92 11.99 -3.00 -4.65
N LEU A 93 11.73 -4.14 -4.00
CA LEU A 93 10.52 -4.93 -4.20
C LEU A 93 9.29 -4.17 -3.71
N GLU A 94 9.38 -3.45 -2.60
CA GLU A 94 8.30 -2.60 -2.09
C GLU A 94 7.97 -1.45 -3.04
N ILE A 95 8.99 -0.76 -3.59
CA ILE A 95 8.79 0.26 -4.63
C ILE A 95 8.08 -0.34 -5.84
N SER A 96 8.53 -1.50 -6.32
CA SER A 96 7.93 -2.17 -7.48
C SER A 96 6.47 -2.56 -7.21
N ARG A 97 6.16 -3.04 -6.00
CA ARG A 97 4.78 -3.36 -5.59
C ARG A 97 3.89 -2.12 -5.57
N LYS A 98 4.38 -0.98 -5.06
CA LYS A 98 3.65 0.30 -5.09
C LYS A 98 3.33 0.73 -6.53
N GLN A 99 4.31 0.66 -7.43
CA GLN A 99 4.10 0.99 -8.84
C GLN A 99 3.08 0.07 -9.52
N ILE A 100 3.11 -1.24 -9.25
CA ILE A 100 2.11 -2.17 -9.78
C ILE A 100 0.72 -1.86 -9.24
N ALA A 101 0.58 -1.51 -7.96
CA ALA A 101 -0.70 -1.11 -7.39
C ALA A 101 -1.26 0.14 -8.06
N GLN A 102 -0.42 1.15 -8.31
CA GLN A 102 -0.80 2.37 -9.05
C GLN A 102 -1.23 2.07 -10.50
N LEU A 103 -0.59 1.10 -11.16
CA LEU A 103 -0.98 0.67 -12.50
C LEU A 103 -2.29 -0.12 -12.50
N ALA A 104 -2.48 -1.01 -11.52
CA ALA A 104 -3.69 -1.82 -11.37
C ALA A 104 -4.91 -0.96 -11.00
N ALA A 105 -4.71 0.11 -10.23
CA ALA A 105 -5.71 1.12 -9.93
C ALA A 105 -6.03 2.03 -11.12
N GLY A 106 -5.33 1.92 -12.26
CA GLY A 106 -5.53 2.78 -13.43
C GLY A 106 -5.04 4.23 -13.26
N ASP A 107 -4.58 4.59 -12.05
CA ASP A 107 -4.16 5.94 -11.64
C ASP A 107 -3.13 6.53 -12.62
N SER A 108 -2.11 5.74 -13.01
CA SER A 108 -0.99 6.27 -13.79
C SER A 108 -1.25 6.48 -15.28
N LEU A 109 -2.37 6.00 -15.85
CA LEU A 109 -2.67 6.18 -17.27
C LEU A 109 -3.46 7.46 -17.56
N ALA A 110 -4.11 8.04 -16.54
CA ALA A 110 -5.00 9.19 -16.71
C ALA A 110 -4.72 10.36 -15.75
N LEU A 111 -3.96 10.16 -14.65
CA LEU A 111 -3.78 11.18 -13.62
C LEU A 111 -2.35 11.74 -13.52
N PRO A 112 -2.20 13.04 -13.20
CA PRO A 112 -0.92 13.63 -12.84
C PRO A 112 -0.31 12.98 -11.58
N PRO A 113 1.04 12.91 -11.46
CA PRO A 113 1.72 12.31 -10.31
C PRO A 113 1.30 12.90 -8.96
N GLU A 114 0.98 14.20 -8.92
CA GLU A 114 0.55 14.90 -7.72
C GLU A 114 -0.79 14.35 -7.19
N VAL A 115 -1.71 13.97 -8.09
CA VAL A 115 -2.98 13.35 -7.72
C VAL A 115 -2.77 11.92 -7.22
N VAL A 116 -1.92 11.14 -7.91
CA VAL A 116 -1.60 9.77 -7.48
C VAL A 116 -1.04 9.77 -6.05
N ALA A 117 -0.13 10.70 -5.75
CA ALA A 117 0.42 10.85 -4.40
C ALA A 117 -0.66 11.22 -3.36
N PHE A 118 -1.69 11.97 -3.74
CA PHE A 118 -2.80 12.32 -2.86
C PHE A 118 -3.67 11.11 -2.56
N LEU A 119 -4.02 10.33 -3.58
CA LEU A 119 -4.76 9.07 -3.41
C LEU A 119 -3.99 8.08 -2.54
N ASP A 120 -2.67 7.98 -2.71
CA ASP A 120 -1.81 7.16 -1.85
C ASP A 120 -1.84 7.65 -0.39
N ARG A 121 -1.87 8.97 -0.18
CA ARG A 121 -2.00 9.53 1.16
C ARG A 121 -3.34 9.18 1.81
N LEU A 122 -4.43 9.15 1.05
CA LEU A 122 -5.73 8.68 1.54
C LEU A 122 -5.67 7.20 1.97
N ARG A 123 -5.02 6.34 1.18
CA ARG A 123 -4.81 4.92 1.54
C ARG A 123 -4.00 4.80 2.84
N GLU A 124 -2.96 5.62 3.03
CA GLU A 124 -2.13 5.62 4.25
C GLU A 124 -2.90 5.98 5.53
N ILE A 125 -3.86 6.90 5.44
CA ILE A 125 -4.71 7.29 6.60
C ILE A 125 -5.88 6.32 6.83
N GLY A 126 -5.95 5.23 6.05
CA GLY A 126 -6.92 4.15 6.22
C GLY A 126 -8.25 4.37 5.51
N VAL A 127 -8.30 5.20 4.47
CA VAL A 127 -9.49 5.33 3.62
C VAL A 127 -9.68 4.04 2.82
N SER A 128 -10.93 3.58 2.73
CA SER A 128 -11.29 2.38 1.95
C SER A 128 -11.02 2.57 0.46
N GLU A 129 -10.68 1.50 -0.26
CA GLU A 129 -10.42 1.57 -1.70
C GLU A 129 -11.65 2.06 -2.49
N ARG A 130 -12.88 1.77 -2.03
CA ARG A 130 -14.10 2.24 -2.69
C ARG A 130 -14.21 3.78 -2.70
N VAL A 131 -13.84 4.42 -1.58
CA VAL A 131 -13.81 5.89 -1.49
C VAL A 131 -12.64 6.45 -2.30
N VAL A 132 -11.48 5.79 -2.27
CA VAL A 132 -10.31 6.22 -3.07
C VAL A 132 -10.61 6.13 -4.58
N GLU A 133 -11.35 5.13 -5.04
CA GLU A 133 -11.81 5.02 -6.44
C GLU A 133 -12.75 6.16 -6.83
N GLY A 134 -13.68 6.55 -5.95
CA GLY A 134 -14.55 7.71 -6.18
C GLY A 134 -13.77 9.02 -6.29
N GLU A 135 -12.79 9.24 -5.39
CA GLU A 135 -11.86 10.37 -5.46
C GLU A 135 -11.05 10.36 -6.77
N ARG A 136 -10.51 9.19 -7.15
CA ARG A 136 -9.75 9.01 -8.39
C ARG A 136 -10.59 9.44 -9.59
N ASP A 137 -11.80 8.93 -9.71
CA ASP A 137 -12.67 9.19 -10.85
C ASP A 137 -13.08 10.68 -10.92
N GLY A 138 -13.31 11.31 -9.77
CA GLY A 138 -13.49 12.76 -9.68
C GLY A 138 -12.26 13.54 -10.16
N TRP A 139 -11.06 13.13 -9.75
CA TRP A 139 -9.81 13.76 -10.20
C TRP A 139 -9.50 13.53 -11.67
N ILE A 140 -9.97 12.44 -12.28
CA ILE A 140 -9.85 12.21 -13.73
C ILE A 140 -10.65 13.29 -14.48
N LEU A 141 -11.88 13.56 -14.04
CA LEU A 141 -12.71 14.62 -14.62
C LEU A 141 -12.08 16.01 -14.46
N VAL A 142 -11.58 16.32 -13.27
CA VAL A 142 -10.92 17.60 -12.98
C VAL A 142 -9.64 17.75 -13.81
N SER A 143 -8.82 16.70 -13.89
CA SER A 143 -7.56 16.70 -14.64
C SER A 143 -7.78 16.82 -16.15
N ALA A 144 -8.85 16.23 -16.69
CA ALA A 144 -9.21 16.36 -18.10
C ALA A 144 -9.59 17.80 -18.48
N ARG A 145 -10.22 18.55 -17.55
CA ARG A 145 -10.70 19.92 -17.81
C ARG A 145 -9.68 21.00 -17.49
N TRP A 146 -8.90 20.83 -16.42
CA TRP A 146 -7.97 21.83 -15.91
C TRP A 146 -6.58 21.24 -15.58
N PRO A 147 -5.88 20.64 -16.55
CA PRO A 147 -4.60 19.99 -16.32
C PRO A 147 -3.54 20.94 -15.73
N ASP A 148 -3.55 22.21 -16.14
CA ASP A 148 -2.56 23.20 -15.68
C ASP A 148 -2.80 23.70 -14.25
N ARG A 149 -4.02 23.56 -13.72
CA ARG A 149 -4.38 24.02 -12.36
C ARG A 149 -4.13 22.96 -11.29
N ILE A 150 -3.99 21.68 -11.67
CA ILE A 150 -3.76 20.59 -10.72
C ILE A 150 -2.58 20.91 -9.81
N ARG A 151 -1.45 21.35 -10.38
CA ARG A 151 -0.25 21.68 -9.59
C ARG A 151 -0.44 22.79 -8.56
N GLU A 152 -1.35 23.72 -8.82
CA GLU A 152 -1.65 24.82 -7.90
C GLU A 152 -2.62 24.38 -6.79
N ILE A 153 -3.56 23.49 -7.11
CA ILE A 153 -4.60 23.03 -6.19
C ILE A 153 -4.08 21.93 -5.25
N MET A 154 -3.26 21.01 -5.75
CA MET A 154 -2.83 19.83 -4.99
C MET A 154 -2.15 20.19 -3.64
N PRO A 155 -1.23 21.17 -3.54
CA PRO A 155 -0.62 21.52 -2.25
C PRO A 155 -1.64 21.90 -1.17
N GLY A 156 -2.69 22.66 -1.54
CA GLY A 156 -3.76 23.01 -0.61
C GLY A 156 -4.57 21.78 -0.20
N LYS A 157 -4.91 20.91 -1.16
CA LYS A 157 -5.62 19.66 -0.87
C LYS A 157 -4.83 18.70 0.02
N PHE A 158 -3.52 18.60 -0.17
CA PHE A 158 -2.64 17.85 0.74
C PHE A 158 -2.64 18.43 2.15
N ALA A 159 -2.56 19.76 2.28
CA ALA A 159 -2.55 20.41 3.60
C ALA A 159 -3.87 20.18 4.36
N GLN A 160 -4.99 20.08 3.65
CA GLN A 160 -6.28 19.75 4.27
C GLN A 160 -6.28 18.34 4.90
N LEU A 161 -5.42 17.41 4.47
CA LEU A 161 -5.33 16.08 5.11
C LEU A 161 -4.68 16.11 6.51
N ASP A 162 -4.11 17.26 6.91
CA ASP A 162 -3.68 17.49 8.30
C ASP A 162 -4.84 17.95 9.19
N ASP A 163 -5.99 18.35 8.61
CA ASP A 163 -7.19 18.71 9.34
C ASP A 163 -7.90 17.46 9.90
N PRO A 164 -8.05 17.33 11.23
CA PRO A 164 -8.79 16.23 11.83
C PRO A 164 -10.24 16.11 11.34
N GLN A 165 -10.88 17.22 10.94
CA GLN A 165 -12.25 17.20 10.42
C GLN A 165 -12.31 16.49 9.06
N LEU A 166 -11.38 16.78 8.14
CA LEU A 166 -11.32 16.10 6.84
C LEU A 166 -10.94 14.62 6.98
N VAL A 167 -10.00 14.30 7.86
CA VAL A 167 -9.63 12.89 8.12
C VAL A 167 -10.83 12.12 8.70
N ARG A 168 -11.62 12.76 9.58
CA ARG A 168 -12.86 12.18 10.10
C ARG A 168 -13.88 11.96 8.98
N LEU A 169 -14.08 12.94 8.10
CA LEU A 169 -14.99 12.84 6.95
C LEU A 169 -14.68 11.61 6.10
N TYR A 170 -13.43 11.44 5.65
CA TYR A 170 -13.05 10.28 4.83
C TYR A 170 -13.19 8.94 5.55
N ARG A 171 -12.94 8.92 6.87
CA ARG A 171 -13.15 7.71 7.66
C ARG A 171 -14.62 7.33 7.70
N VAL A 172 -15.51 8.27 8.00
CA VAL A 172 -16.95 8.04 8.05
C VAL A 172 -17.48 7.63 6.66
N LEU A 173 -17.01 8.27 5.59
CA LEU A 173 -17.35 7.87 4.22
C LEU A 173 -16.91 6.43 3.92
N SER A 174 -15.72 6.01 4.36
CA SER A 174 -15.24 4.63 4.18
C SER A 174 -16.13 3.63 4.90
N GLU A 175 -16.46 3.98 6.14
CA GLU A 175 -17.35 3.26 7.03
C GLU A 175 -18.77 3.10 6.45
N ILE A 176 -19.30 4.11 5.76
CA ILE A 176 -20.58 4.05 5.03
C ILE A 176 -20.42 3.22 3.75
N SER A 177 -19.33 3.38 3.02
CA SER A 177 -19.09 2.66 1.76
C SER A 177 -19.05 1.13 1.93
N GLU A 178 -18.66 0.66 3.12
CA GLU A 178 -18.65 -0.76 3.51
C GLU A 178 -19.99 -1.25 4.08
N SER A 179 -20.93 -0.33 4.36
CA SER A 179 -22.27 -0.62 4.88
C SER A 179 -23.23 -0.90 3.73
N ASP A 180 -24.06 -1.93 3.89
CA ASP A 180 -25.15 -2.27 2.95
C ASP A 180 -26.44 -1.45 3.23
N ALA A 181 -26.43 -0.56 4.22
CA ALA A 181 -27.59 0.25 4.56
C ALA A 181 -27.75 1.44 3.60
N ASP A 182 -28.92 1.53 2.97
CA ASP A 182 -29.28 2.64 2.06
C ASP A 182 -29.53 3.96 2.82
N ASP A 183 -29.94 3.91 4.08
CA ASP A 183 -30.18 5.08 4.94
C ASP A 183 -29.28 4.99 6.19
N ASP A 184 -27.98 5.19 5.97
CA ASP A 184 -26.99 5.13 7.04
C ASP A 184 -27.05 6.42 7.87
N PRO A 185 -27.31 6.35 9.20
CA PRO A 185 -27.44 7.54 10.03
C PRO A 185 -26.17 8.39 10.09
N ARG A 186 -25.01 7.82 9.71
CA ARG A 186 -23.73 8.55 9.63
C ARG A 186 -23.70 9.56 8.48
N LEU A 187 -24.64 9.50 7.53
CA LEU A 187 -24.77 10.53 6.47
C LEU A 187 -25.04 11.92 7.06
N GLU A 188 -25.77 12.02 8.18
CA GLU A 188 -25.98 13.29 8.89
C GLU A 188 -24.66 13.87 9.41
N GLU A 189 -23.79 13.02 9.98
CA GLU A 189 -22.47 13.43 10.46
C GLU A 189 -21.59 13.94 9.30
N VAL A 190 -21.61 13.25 8.17
CA VAL A 190 -20.88 13.68 6.97
C VAL A 190 -21.38 15.05 6.49
N ALA A 191 -22.70 15.24 6.42
CA ALA A 191 -23.30 16.52 6.02
C ALA A 191 -22.92 17.66 6.97
N ASP A 192 -22.92 17.41 8.29
CA ASP A 192 -22.50 18.40 9.29
C ASP A 192 -21.03 18.79 9.14
N ILE A 193 -20.13 17.82 8.92
CA ILE A 193 -18.71 18.09 8.72
C ILE A 193 -18.51 18.91 7.43
N MET A 194 -19.13 18.49 6.32
CA MET A 194 -19.01 19.19 5.04
C MET A 194 -19.56 20.62 5.10
N ALA A 195 -20.72 20.84 5.72
CA ALA A 195 -21.29 22.17 5.90
C ALA A 195 -20.40 23.06 6.78
N GLY A 196 -19.81 22.52 7.84
CA GLY A 196 -18.85 23.23 8.67
C GLY A 196 -17.59 23.65 7.92
N MET A 197 -17.04 22.75 7.10
CA MET A 197 -15.89 23.04 6.23
C MET A 197 -16.24 24.09 5.16
N ALA A 198 -17.43 24.00 4.56
CA ALA A 198 -17.91 24.96 3.57
C ALA A 198 -18.03 26.37 4.16
N GLU A 199 -18.56 26.49 5.38
CA GLU A 199 -18.69 27.78 6.08
C GLU A 199 -17.33 28.39 6.41
N GLN A 200 -16.36 27.56 6.83
CA GLN A 200 -14.99 28.01 7.09
C GLN A 200 -14.32 28.53 5.82
N ALA A 201 -14.43 27.80 4.70
CA ALA A 201 -13.89 28.22 3.41
C ALA A 201 -14.53 29.53 2.91
N TYR A 202 -15.85 29.66 3.05
CA TYR A 202 -16.59 30.88 2.69
C TYR A 202 -16.14 32.10 3.53
N THR A 203 -15.91 31.89 4.83
CA THR A 203 -15.52 32.97 5.75
C THR A 203 -14.04 33.37 5.61
N SER A 204 -13.16 32.42 5.28
CA SER A 204 -11.72 32.67 5.12
C SER A 204 -11.36 33.29 3.77
N GLY A 205 -12.26 33.23 2.78
CA GLY A 205 -11.98 33.66 1.41
C GLY A 205 -10.96 32.76 0.70
N GLU A 206 -10.79 31.52 1.17
CA GLU A 206 -9.99 30.52 0.46
C GLU A 206 -10.62 30.24 -0.90
N ILE A 207 -9.81 30.36 -1.97
CA ILE A 207 -10.23 30.06 -3.34
C ILE A 207 -10.70 28.61 -3.40
N ASN A 208 -12.00 28.42 -3.55
CA ASN A 208 -12.57 27.09 -3.76
C ASN A 208 -12.39 26.69 -5.23
N LEU A 209 -12.33 25.39 -5.54
CA LEU A 209 -12.40 24.91 -6.93
C LEU A 209 -13.61 25.52 -7.66
N GLY A 210 -14.72 25.71 -6.94
CA GLY A 210 -15.92 26.46 -7.36
C GLY A 210 -15.65 27.88 -7.86
N ASP A 211 -14.78 28.63 -7.19
CA ASP A 211 -14.46 30.02 -7.55
C ASP A 211 -13.54 30.11 -8.78
N VAL A 212 -12.77 29.06 -9.05
CA VAL A 212 -11.86 28.99 -10.22
C VAL A 212 -12.62 28.60 -11.50
N ALA A 213 -13.81 28.04 -11.37
CA ALA A 213 -14.57 27.44 -12.45
C ALA A 213 -15.78 28.32 -12.82
N HIS A 214 -15.64 29.10 -13.90
CA HIS A 214 -16.71 29.99 -14.39
C HIS A 214 -17.86 29.25 -15.13
N ASP A 215 -17.75 27.93 -15.33
CA ASP A 215 -18.79 27.09 -15.94
C ASP A 215 -19.21 26.01 -14.92
N GLY A 216 -20.51 25.89 -14.61
CA GLY A 216 -21.04 24.95 -13.61
C GLY A 216 -21.00 23.45 -14.01
N LEU A 217 -20.73 23.16 -15.28
CA LEU A 217 -20.77 21.83 -15.89
C LEU A 217 -19.84 20.78 -15.24
N PRO A 218 -18.61 21.10 -14.79
CA PRO A 218 -17.75 20.12 -14.13
C PRO A 218 -18.26 19.71 -12.75
N PHE A 219 -18.95 20.59 -12.03
CA PHE A 219 -19.54 20.27 -10.72
C PHE A 219 -20.80 19.43 -10.85
N ASP A 220 -21.64 19.71 -11.85
CA ASP A 220 -22.80 18.86 -12.15
C ASP A 220 -22.38 17.43 -12.51
N LEU A 221 -21.25 17.28 -13.21
CA LEU A 221 -20.70 15.97 -13.57
C LEU A 221 -20.08 15.25 -12.37
N LEU A 222 -19.45 15.98 -11.44
CA LEU A 222 -18.95 15.40 -10.18
C LEU A 222 -20.10 14.93 -9.28
N ASP A 223 -21.18 15.71 -9.19
CA ASP A 223 -22.39 15.34 -8.45
C ASP A 223 -23.08 14.13 -9.10
N ALA A 224 -23.21 14.12 -10.44
CA ALA A 224 -23.75 12.98 -11.18
C ALA A 224 -22.90 11.72 -11.01
N LEU A 225 -21.57 11.83 -11.08
CA LEU A 225 -20.66 10.71 -10.87
C LEU A 225 -20.81 10.13 -9.46
N ALA A 226 -20.96 10.98 -8.44
CA ALA A 226 -21.18 10.54 -7.07
C ALA A 226 -22.50 9.75 -6.92
N VAL A 227 -23.59 10.23 -7.53
CA VAL A 227 -24.90 9.54 -7.56
C VAL A 227 -24.85 8.23 -8.34
N GLU A 228 -24.15 8.19 -9.48
CA GLU A 228 -23.98 6.96 -10.27
C GLU A 228 -23.14 5.91 -9.51
N SER A 229 -22.18 6.36 -8.70
CA SER A 229 -21.28 5.48 -7.94
C SER A 229 -21.92 4.95 -6.64
N ASP A 230 -22.78 5.74 -6.01
CA ASP A 230 -23.50 5.37 -4.79
C ASP A 230 -24.85 6.11 -4.70
N PRO A 231 -26.01 5.41 -4.70
CA PRO A 231 -27.32 6.05 -4.64
C PRO A 231 -27.53 6.87 -3.36
N ARG A 232 -26.77 6.62 -2.30
CA ARG A 232 -26.82 7.39 -1.04
C ARG A 232 -26.33 8.83 -1.21
N ALA A 233 -25.61 9.12 -2.29
CA ALA A 233 -25.22 10.48 -2.63
C ALA A 233 -26.45 11.38 -2.88
N GLU A 234 -27.58 10.85 -3.35
CA GLU A 234 -28.82 11.63 -3.48
C GLU A 234 -29.29 12.17 -2.12
N ARG A 235 -29.31 11.30 -1.09
CA ARG A 235 -29.67 11.69 0.27
C ARG A 235 -28.70 12.72 0.83
N MET A 236 -27.41 12.58 0.53
CA MET A 236 -26.40 13.56 0.92
C MET A 236 -26.65 14.94 0.29
N LEU A 237 -27.15 15.01 -0.96
CA LEU A 237 -27.41 16.29 -1.64
C LEU A 237 -28.57 16.99 -0.94
N ASP A 238 -29.60 16.23 -0.56
CA ASP A 238 -30.73 16.75 0.20
C ASP A 238 -30.27 17.29 1.56
N LEU A 239 -29.42 16.55 2.28
CA LEU A 239 -28.88 16.98 3.57
C LEU A 239 -28.04 18.27 3.49
N MET A 240 -27.29 18.45 2.40
CA MET A 240 -26.55 19.70 2.16
C MET A 240 -27.50 20.87 1.85
N ARG A 241 -28.57 20.63 1.09
CA ARG A 241 -29.61 21.64 0.81
C ARG A 241 -30.38 22.04 2.07
N GLU A 242 -30.70 21.10 2.94
CA GLU A 242 -31.30 21.36 4.25
C GLU A 242 -30.40 22.28 5.11
N ARG A 243 -29.08 22.22 4.91
CA ARG A 243 -28.07 23.06 5.58
C ARG A 243 -27.74 24.35 4.83
N GLY A 244 -28.51 24.68 3.78
CA GLY A 244 -28.42 25.95 3.06
C GLY A 244 -27.39 25.98 1.93
N TRP A 245 -26.88 24.84 1.47
CA TRP A 245 -25.90 24.76 0.39
C TRP A 245 -26.50 24.14 -0.88
N VAL A 246 -26.12 24.65 -2.05
CA VAL A 246 -26.60 24.12 -3.34
C VAL A 246 -26.13 22.68 -3.56
N SER A 247 -24.87 22.37 -3.24
CA SER A 247 -24.25 21.04 -3.33
C SER A 247 -23.00 20.98 -2.44
N TRP A 248 -22.40 19.80 -2.24
CA TRP A 248 -21.06 19.67 -1.63
C TRP A 248 -19.92 19.97 -2.62
N THR A 249 -20.16 19.89 -3.93
CA THR A 249 -19.17 20.30 -4.95
C THR A 249 -19.29 21.78 -5.31
N ARG A 250 -20.51 22.33 -5.23
CA ARG A 250 -20.82 23.74 -5.46
C ARG A 250 -21.22 24.40 -4.14
N LEU A 251 -20.24 24.93 -3.42
CA LEU A 251 -20.41 25.60 -2.11
C LEU A 251 -21.00 27.00 -2.27
N GLU A 252 -22.14 27.11 -2.97
CA GLU A 252 -22.95 28.32 -3.05
C GLU A 252 -24.07 28.23 -2.00
N ARG A 253 -24.34 29.32 -1.29
CA ARG A 253 -25.50 29.37 -0.38
C ARG A 253 -26.80 29.45 -1.18
N LEU A 254 -27.77 28.63 -0.80
CA LEU A 254 -29.15 28.81 -1.20
C LEU A 254 -29.63 30.15 -0.66
N ALA A 255 -30.27 30.97 -1.51
CA ALA A 255 -30.88 32.22 -1.06
C ALA A 255 -31.83 31.92 0.11
N GLU A 256 -31.70 32.66 1.21
CA GLU A 256 -32.67 32.58 2.30
C GLU A 256 -34.08 32.77 1.71
N PRO A 257 -35.06 31.95 2.10
CA PRO A 257 -36.43 32.17 1.65
C PRO A 257 -36.84 33.59 2.05
N PRO A 258 -37.47 34.37 1.15
CA PRO A 258 -37.91 35.70 1.50
C PRO A 258 -38.92 35.61 2.66
N ASP A 259 -38.68 36.40 3.71
CA ASP A 259 -39.58 36.60 4.87
C ASP A 259 -41.03 36.90 4.44
#